data_AF-A0A3N5FX72-F1
#
_entry.id   AF-A0A3N5FX72-F1
#
_cell.length_a   1.000
_cell.length_b   1.000
_cell.length_c   1.000
_cell.angle_alpha   90.00
_cell.angle_beta   90.00
_cell.angle_gamma   90.00
#
_symmetry.space_group_name_H-M   'P 1'
#
loop_
_entity.id
_entity.type
_entity.pdbx_description
1 polymer ?
#
loop_
_entity_poly.entity_id
_entity_poly.type
_entity_poly.pdbx_seq_one_letter_code
_entity_poly.pdbx_strand_id
1 'polypeptide(L)'
;LIAPYRFEELRALGRVTLRPRSVNWKTIADNYSDGLHIAVAHPGLTRLFGRSYGVESEQYVDRMWGTIVEQPSSKFSERLYQRVLPRVDYLPAEAQRRWLYFKLWPNVAFDIYPDQIDFMQFLPVSATSTTIREINYAIPDKRREMKVARHLNWRINRRVNAEDTALITRVQQGIASASFTHGPLGESEVCLRSSGRRMRALIPEARLRSPPAAGWSQNR
;
A
#
# COMPACT_ATOMS: atom_id res chain seq x y z
N LEU A 1 -7.68 13.42 10.80
CA LEU A 1 -7.96 12.03 10.38
C LEU A 1 -7.19 10.98 11.19
N ILE A 2 -5.85 11.10 11.31
CA ILE A 2 -5.03 10.07 11.96
C ILE A 2 -4.80 10.27 13.47
N ALA A 3 -5.08 11.46 14.01
CA ALA A 3 -4.90 11.77 15.44
C ALA A 3 -5.54 10.75 16.40
N PRO A 4 -6.75 10.19 16.15
CA PRO A 4 -7.33 9.18 17.02
C PRO A 4 -6.48 7.93 17.22
N TYR A 5 -5.58 7.60 16.29
CA TYR A 5 -4.72 6.42 16.37
C TYR A 5 -3.50 6.60 17.30
N ARG A 6 -3.33 7.79 17.92
CA ARG A 6 -2.34 8.05 18.99
C ARG A 6 -0.93 7.57 18.65
N PHE A 7 -0.40 8.07 17.53
CA PHE A 7 0.90 7.63 17.00
C PHE A 7 2.05 7.75 18.02
N GLU A 8 1.98 8.70 18.95
CA GLU A 8 2.98 8.90 20.01
C GLU A 8 3.01 7.78 21.07
N GLU A 9 1.91 7.02 21.22
CA GLU A 9 1.81 5.92 22.18
C GLU A 9 2.21 4.56 21.58
N LEU A 10 2.50 4.52 20.28
CA LEU A 10 2.81 3.29 19.55
C LEU A 10 4.14 2.67 19.99
N ARG A 11 4.16 1.34 20.05
CA ARG A 11 5.38 0.55 20.26
C ARG A 11 5.57 -0.42 19.11
N ALA A 12 6.84 -0.63 18.75
CA ALA A 12 7.22 -1.61 17.73
C ALA A 12 6.73 -3.01 18.11
N LEU A 13 6.02 -3.65 17.19
CA LEU A 13 5.66 -5.06 17.25
C LEU A 13 6.72 -5.86 16.51
N GLY A 14 7.76 -6.27 17.24
CA GLY A 14 8.84 -7.10 16.72
C GLY A 14 9.97 -6.30 16.07
N ARG A 15 10.63 -6.90 15.08
CA ARG A 15 11.85 -6.37 14.46
C ARG A 15 11.57 -5.79 13.09
N VAL A 16 12.44 -4.87 12.66
CA VAL A 16 12.49 -4.41 11.27
C VAL A 16 12.71 -5.61 10.36
N THR A 17 11.88 -5.72 9.32
CA THR A 17 12.01 -6.71 8.25
C THR A 17 12.47 -6.02 6.98
N LEU A 18 13.48 -6.62 6.32
CA LEU A 18 13.96 -6.18 5.02
C LEU A 18 13.57 -7.22 3.97
N ARG A 19 12.88 -6.80 2.92
CA ARG A 19 12.42 -7.68 1.84
C ARG A 19 12.95 -7.20 0.50
N PRO A 20 14.02 -7.81 -0.03
CA PRO A 20 14.48 -7.54 -1.38
C PRO A 20 13.42 -7.91 -2.42
N ARG A 21 13.32 -7.09 -3.47
CA ARG A 21 12.44 -7.27 -4.63
C ARG A 21 13.19 -6.87 -5.90
N SER A 22 13.13 -7.72 -6.92
CA SER A 22 13.70 -7.45 -8.25
C SER A 22 12.76 -6.60 -9.12
N VAL A 23 12.30 -5.47 -8.57
CA VAL A 23 11.49 -4.47 -9.29
C VAL A 23 11.92 -3.06 -8.92
N ASN A 24 11.62 -2.10 -9.79
CA ASN A 24 11.79 -0.69 -9.51
C ASN A 24 10.86 -0.23 -8.38
N TRP A 25 11.35 0.63 -7.50
CA TRP A 25 10.58 1.16 -6.37
C TRP A 25 9.30 1.88 -6.80
N LYS A 26 9.32 2.54 -7.97
CA LYS A 26 8.16 3.25 -8.53
C LYS A 26 7.03 2.28 -8.85
N THR A 27 7.35 1.09 -9.35
CA THR A 27 6.34 0.06 -9.64
C THR A 27 5.63 -0.40 -8.36
N ILE A 28 6.36 -0.51 -7.25
CA ILE A 28 5.75 -0.80 -5.93
C ILE A 28 4.87 0.36 -5.47
N ALA A 29 5.39 1.59 -5.55
CA ALA A 29 4.71 2.80 -5.09
C ALA A 29 3.46 3.14 -5.93
N ASP A 30 3.48 2.88 -7.23
CA ASP A 30 2.34 3.07 -8.12
C ASP A 30 1.30 1.98 -7.88
N ASN A 31 1.71 0.70 -7.73
CA ASN A 31 0.80 -0.39 -7.36
C ASN A 31 0.08 -0.11 -6.04
N TYR A 32 0.82 0.30 -5.00
CA TYR A 32 0.24 0.59 -3.69
C TYR A 32 -0.87 1.65 -3.74
N SER A 33 -0.74 2.66 -4.61
CA SER A 33 -1.72 3.76 -4.72
C SER A 33 -2.71 3.61 -5.86
N ASP A 34 -2.71 2.47 -6.56
CA ASP A 34 -3.69 2.18 -7.60
C ASP A 34 -4.94 1.52 -7.01
N GLY A 35 -6.09 2.18 -7.15
CA GLY A 35 -7.37 1.60 -6.74
C GLY A 35 -7.98 0.66 -7.79
N LEU A 36 -7.54 0.74 -9.05
CA LEU A 36 -8.18 0.07 -10.18
C LEU A 36 -7.99 -1.44 -10.11
N HIS A 37 -6.78 -1.92 -9.82
CA HIS A 37 -6.52 -3.36 -9.77
C HIS A 37 -7.20 -4.07 -8.59
N ILE A 38 -7.59 -3.35 -7.52
CA ILE A 38 -8.08 -3.95 -6.26
C ILE A 38 -9.22 -4.96 -6.52
N ALA A 39 -10.23 -4.55 -7.27
CA ALA A 39 -11.40 -5.38 -7.54
C ALA A 39 -11.08 -6.67 -8.30
N VAL A 40 -10.00 -6.66 -9.09
CA VAL A 40 -9.60 -7.75 -9.99
C VAL A 40 -8.53 -8.64 -9.36
N ALA A 41 -7.53 -8.04 -8.71
CA ALA A 41 -6.34 -8.71 -8.20
C ALA A 41 -6.46 -9.16 -6.74
N HIS A 42 -7.31 -8.50 -5.93
CA HIS A 42 -7.42 -8.77 -4.49
C HIS A 42 -8.82 -9.23 -4.09
N PRO A 43 -9.19 -10.48 -4.39
CA PRO A 43 -10.51 -11.00 -4.03
C PRO A 43 -10.74 -11.00 -2.50
N GLY A 44 -9.67 -11.02 -1.69
CA GLY A 44 -9.75 -10.85 -0.23
C GLY A 44 -10.21 -9.46 0.19
N LEU A 45 -9.59 -8.40 -0.36
CA LEU A 45 -9.98 -7.02 -0.07
C LEU A 45 -11.38 -6.71 -0.62
N THR A 46 -11.72 -7.22 -1.80
CA THR A 46 -13.08 -7.07 -2.36
C THR A 46 -14.15 -7.69 -1.45
N ARG A 47 -13.90 -8.87 -0.87
CA ARG A 47 -14.82 -9.47 0.12
C ARG A 47 -14.87 -8.68 1.42
N LEU A 48 -13.74 -8.13 1.86
CA LEU A 48 -13.64 -7.44 3.14
C LEU A 48 -14.28 -6.05 3.08
N PHE A 49 -14.11 -5.32 1.98
CA PHE A 49 -14.54 -3.92 1.85
C PHE A 49 -15.75 -3.70 0.94
N GLY A 50 -16.15 -4.70 0.16
CA GLY A 50 -17.20 -4.55 -0.84
C GLY A 50 -16.87 -3.43 -1.82
N ARG A 51 -17.77 -2.45 -1.95
CA ARG A 51 -17.62 -1.27 -2.83
C ARG A 51 -17.07 -0.03 -2.13
N SER A 52 -16.62 -0.16 -0.88
CA SER A 52 -16.21 1.00 -0.07
C SER A 52 -14.78 1.47 -0.33
N TYR A 53 -14.04 0.79 -1.23
CA TYR A 53 -12.67 1.17 -1.53
C TYR A 53 -12.63 2.52 -2.24
N GLY A 54 -11.88 3.46 -1.68
CA GLY A 54 -11.73 4.80 -2.25
C GLY A 54 -10.27 5.22 -2.28
N VAL A 55 -9.97 6.14 -3.19
CA VAL A 55 -8.64 6.71 -3.39
C VAL A 55 -8.75 8.22 -3.57
N GLU A 56 -7.79 8.95 -3.02
CA GLU A 56 -7.63 10.39 -3.14
C GLU A 56 -6.14 10.73 -3.20
N SER A 57 -5.80 11.82 -3.87
CA SER A 57 -4.42 12.29 -3.98
C SER A 57 -4.34 13.76 -3.62
N GLU A 58 -3.45 14.07 -2.68
CA GLU A 58 -3.05 15.42 -2.30
C GLU A 58 -1.60 15.65 -2.71
N GLN A 59 -1.12 16.89 -2.55
CA GLN A 59 0.20 17.29 -3.07
C GLN A 59 1.31 16.30 -2.71
N TYR A 60 1.44 15.88 -1.45
CA TYR A 60 2.54 15.01 -0.97
C TYR A 60 2.06 13.66 -0.42
N VAL A 61 0.77 13.39 -0.48
CA VAL A 61 0.18 12.23 0.17
C VAL A 61 -0.98 11.68 -0.65
N ASP A 62 -0.90 10.39 -0.96
CA ASP A 62 -2.03 9.63 -1.49
C ASP A 62 -2.73 8.94 -0.32
N ARG A 63 -4.06 8.93 -0.34
CA ARG A 63 -4.92 8.33 0.67
C ARG A 63 -5.81 7.30 0.02
N MET A 64 -5.84 6.10 0.58
CA MET A 64 -6.81 5.07 0.22
C MET A 64 -7.50 4.56 1.48
N TRP A 65 -8.69 3.98 1.31
CA TRP A 65 -9.42 3.42 2.45
C TRP A 65 -10.35 2.30 2.03
N GLY A 66 -10.71 1.45 2.99
CA GLY A 66 -11.77 0.47 2.87
C GLY A 66 -12.48 0.28 4.21
N THR A 67 -13.79 0.09 4.20
CA THR A 67 -14.59 -0.16 5.40
C THR A 67 -15.01 -1.62 5.43
N ILE A 68 -14.68 -2.33 6.51
CA ILE A 68 -15.00 -3.73 6.68
C ILE A 68 -16.52 -3.91 6.73
N VAL A 69 -17.07 -4.59 5.73
CA VAL A 69 -18.51 -4.83 5.62
C VAL A 69 -19.02 -5.82 6.68
N GLU A 70 -20.32 -5.79 6.93
CA GLU A 70 -20.99 -6.72 7.84
C GLU A 70 -21.18 -8.11 7.22
N GLN A 71 -21.34 -8.17 5.90
CA GLN A 71 -21.46 -9.42 5.15
C GLN A 71 -20.26 -10.33 5.46
N PRO A 72 -20.49 -11.52 6.06
CA PRO A 72 -19.39 -12.42 6.40
C PRO A 72 -18.64 -12.90 5.16
N SER A 73 -17.32 -12.85 5.19
CA SER A 73 -16.48 -13.42 4.14
C SER A 73 -16.65 -14.94 4.06
N SER A 74 -16.55 -15.50 2.85
CA SER A 74 -16.48 -16.95 2.65
C SER A 74 -15.17 -17.57 3.16
N LYS A 75 -14.09 -16.78 3.30
CA LYS A 75 -12.79 -17.25 3.80
C LYS A 75 -12.68 -17.17 5.32
N PHE A 76 -12.12 -18.21 5.92
CA PHE A 76 -12.01 -18.36 7.37
C PHE A 76 -11.31 -17.19 8.06
N SER A 77 -10.09 -16.81 7.62
CA SER A 77 -9.32 -15.75 8.28
C SER A 77 -9.99 -14.39 8.21
N GLU A 78 -10.56 -14.04 7.05
CA GLU A 78 -11.31 -12.79 6.83
C GLU A 78 -12.57 -12.76 7.71
N ARG A 79 -13.38 -13.83 7.68
CA ARG A 79 -14.61 -13.94 8.48
C ARG A 79 -14.34 -13.89 9.97
N LEU A 80 -13.28 -14.56 10.43
CA LEU A 80 -12.91 -14.54 11.83
C LEU A 80 -12.42 -13.14 12.23
N TYR A 81 -11.62 -12.47 11.38
CA TYR A 81 -11.19 -11.09 11.63
C TYR A 81 -12.38 -10.14 11.76
N GLN A 82 -13.36 -10.22 10.85
CA GLN A 82 -14.61 -9.43 10.90
C GLN A 82 -15.36 -9.56 12.24
N ARG A 83 -15.30 -10.74 12.87
CA ARG A 83 -16.00 -11.09 14.12
C ARG A 83 -15.21 -10.73 15.37
N VAL A 84 -13.90 -10.96 15.38
CA VAL A 84 -13.06 -10.87 16.59
C VAL A 84 -12.38 -9.52 16.76
N LEU A 85 -12.35 -8.67 15.73
CA LEU A 85 -11.79 -7.33 15.82
C LEU A 85 -12.48 -6.57 16.97
N PRO A 86 -11.78 -6.32 18.09
CA PRO A 86 -12.41 -5.73 19.26
C PRO A 86 -12.66 -4.24 19.02
N ARG A 87 -13.61 -3.68 19.79
CA ARG A 87 -13.75 -2.24 19.89
C ARG A 87 -12.47 -1.64 20.51
N VAL A 88 -12.04 -0.52 19.94
CA VAL A 88 -10.89 0.26 20.41
C VAL A 88 -11.42 1.57 20.96
N ASP A 89 -11.38 1.76 22.27
CA ASP A 89 -12.16 2.81 22.95
C ASP A 89 -11.83 4.23 22.51
N TYR A 90 -10.57 4.47 22.12
CA TYR A 90 -10.11 5.78 21.67
C TYR A 90 -10.42 6.08 20.19
N LEU A 91 -10.90 5.10 19.41
CA LEU A 91 -11.27 5.31 18.01
C LEU A 91 -12.73 5.74 17.89
N PRO A 92 -13.05 6.73 17.02
CA PRO A 92 -14.42 7.10 16.72
C PRO A 92 -15.12 5.97 15.95
N ALA A 93 -16.45 6.02 15.89
CA ALA A 93 -17.28 4.94 15.32
C ALA A 93 -16.90 4.60 13.88
N GLU A 94 -16.63 5.60 13.04
CA GLU A 94 -16.23 5.43 11.65
C GLU A 94 -14.85 4.80 11.45
N ALA A 95 -14.00 4.83 12.48
CA ALA A 95 -12.65 4.26 12.45
C ALA A 95 -12.59 2.82 12.97
N GLN A 96 -13.60 2.36 13.73
CA GLN A 96 -13.61 1.01 14.34
C GLN A 96 -13.48 -0.13 13.34
N ARG A 97 -13.92 0.10 12.09
CA ARG A 97 -13.92 -0.90 11.00
C ARG A 97 -13.26 -0.38 9.73
N ARG A 98 -12.45 0.67 9.82
CA ARG A 98 -11.82 1.28 8.64
C ARG A 98 -10.36 0.89 8.58
N TRP A 99 -9.94 0.44 7.40
CA TRP A 99 -8.54 0.35 7.02
C TRP A 99 -8.22 1.61 6.22
N LEU A 100 -7.16 2.31 6.61
CA LEU A 100 -6.66 3.50 5.95
C LEU A 100 -5.27 3.20 5.42
N TYR A 101 -4.95 3.72 4.25
CA TYR A 101 -3.66 3.56 3.62
C TYR A 101 -3.16 4.94 3.21
N PHE A 102 -1.92 5.22 3.54
CA PHE A 102 -1.26 6.47 3.16
C PHE A 102 0.01 6.15 2.41
N LYS A 103 0.24 6.80 1.27
CA LYS A 103 1.55 6.83 0.62
C LYS A 103 2.06 8.25 0.65
N LEU A 104 3.16 8.46 1.36
CA LEU A 104 3.84 9.73 1.41
C LEU A 104 4.90 9.74 0.30
N TRP A 105 4.84 10.77 -0.52
CA TRP A 105 5.88 10.98 -1.53
C TRP A 105 7.26 11.14 -0.86
N PRO A 106 8.32 10.50 -1.36
CA PRO A 106 8.33 9.65 -2.55
C PRO A 106 8.03 8.17 -2.29
N ASN A 107 8.45 7.62 -1.14
CA ASN A 107 8.64 6.18 -1.01
C ASN A 107 8.29 5.61 0.37
N VAL A 108 7.43 6.30 1.13
CA VAL A 108 6.98 5.84 2.46
C VAL A 108 5.50 5.52 2.40
N ALA A 109 5.07 4.47 3.09
CA ALA A 109 3.68 4.09 3.22
C ALA A 109 3.33 3.70 4.66
N PHE A 110 2.08 3.96 5.03
CA PHE A 110 1.47 3.51 6.26
C PHE A 110 0.14 2.83 5.97
N ASP A 111 -0.01 1.61 6.46
CA ASP A 111 -1.34 1.01 6.60
C ASP A 111 -1.78 1.20 8.05
N ILE A 112 -2.96 1.78 8.24
CA ILE A 112 -3.50 2.12 9.55
C ILE A 112 -4.78 1.32 9.73
N TYR A 113 -4.73 0.37 10.65
CA TYR A 113 -5.84 -0.50 11.04
C TYR A 113 -6.29 -0.18 12.46
N PRO A 114 -7.48 -0.64 12.87
CA PRO A 114 -7.89 -0.49 14.27
C PRO A 114 -6.97 -1.28 15.23
N ASP A 115 -6.42 -2.42 14.77
CA ASP A 115 -5.62 -3.32 15.59
C ASP A 115 -4.11 -3.02 15.62
N GLN A 116 -3.56 -2.43 14.55
CA GLN A 116 -2.14 -2.10 14.40
C GLN A 116 -1.89 -1.11 13.25
N ILE A 117 -0.66 -0.61 13.14
CA ILE A 117 -0.18 0.22 12.04
C ILE A 117 1.04 -0.45 11.41
N ASP A 118 1.05 -0.58 10.09
CA ASP A 118 2.16 -1.14 9.35
C ASP A 118 2.91 0.01 8.66
N PHE A 119 4.21 0.14 8.95
CA PHE A 119 5.09 1.07 8.25
C PHE A 119 5.82 0.32 7.13
N MET A 120 5.93 0.96 5.97
CA MET A 120 6.71 0.47 4.84
C MET A 120 7.52 1.61 4.22
N GLN A 121 8.75 1.30 3.78
CA GLN A 121 9.54 2.19 2.95
C GLN A 121 10.19 1.42 1.81
N PHE A 122 10.08 1.97 0.60
CA PHE A 122 10.64 1.39 -0.63
C PHE A 122 12.03 1.99 -0.89
N LEU A 123 13.09 1.28 -0.48
CA LEU A 123 14.48 1.74 -0.61
C LEU A 123 15.03 1.33 -1.99
N PRO A 124 15.25 2.27 -2.92
CA PRO A 124 15.79 1.95 -4.24
C PRO A 124 17.23 1.44 -4.10
N VAL A 125 17.53 0.28 -4.68
CA VAL A 125 18.90 -0.28 -4.76
C VAL A 125 19.47 -0.08 -6.16
N SER A 126 18.64 -0.26 -7.18
CA SER A 126 18.98 0.01 -8.58
C SER A 126 17.74 0.41 -9.38
N ALA A 127 17.89 0.57 -10.70
CA ALA A 127 16.76 0.79 -11.60
C ALA A 127 15.77 -0.39 -11.65
N THR A 128 16.14 -1.57 -11.17
CA THR A 128 15.32 -2.79 -11.22
C THR A 128 15.33 -3.57 -9.91
N SER A 129 15.81 -2.97 -8.81
CA SER A 129 15.87 -3.62 -7.51
C SER A 129 15.53 -2.64 -6.39
N THR A 130 14.76 -3.12 -5.43
CA THR A 130 14.27 -2.37 -4.27
C THR A 130 14.32 -3.24 -3.02
N THR A 131 14.68 -2.66 -1.89
CA THR A 131 14.47 -3.29 -0.58
C THR A 131 13.30 -2.64 0.11
N ILE A 132 12.27 -3.42 0.46
CA ILE A 132 11.16 -2.93 1.27
C ILE A 132 11.56 -3.07 2.74
N ARG A 133 11.60 -1.95 3.46
CA ARG A 133 11.84 -1.89 4.91
C ARG A 133 10.51 -1.76 5.63
N GLU A 134 10.22 -2.67 6.55
CA GLU A 134 8.90 -2.76 7.17
C GLU A 134 8.98 -3.02 8.66
N ILE A 135 8.02 -2.49 9.40
CA ILE A 135 7.82 -2.79 10.81
C ILE A 135 6.38 -2.44 11.20
N ASN A 136 5.81 -3.24 12.08
CA ASN A 136 4.46 -3.04 12.59
C ASN A 136 4.55 -2.33 13.95
N TYR A 137 3.56 -1.51 14.25
CA TYR A 137 3.44 -0.75 15.49
C TYR A 137 2.04 -0.91 16.06
N ALA A 138 1.91 -0.93 17.38
CA ALA A 138 0.61 -0.83 18.02
C ALA A 138 0.72 -0.27 19.43
N ILE A 139 -0.39 0.26 19.94
CA ILE A 139 -0.55 0.49 21.37
C ILE A 139 -0.60 -0.89 22.06
N PRO A 140 0.17 -1.11 23.15
CA PRO A 140 0.13 -2.36 23.90
C PRO A 140 -1.28 -2.71 24.37
N ASP A 141 -1.69 -3.94 24.11
CA ASP A 141 -3.01 -4.44 24.46
C ASP A 141 -2.88 -5.91 24.88
N LYS A 142 -3.38 -6.23 26.09
CA LYS A 142 -3.28 -7.57 26.70
C LYS A 142 -4.47 -8.47 26.34
N ARG A 143 -5.51 -7.92 25.71
CA ARG A 143 -6.73 -8.66 25.34
C ARG A 143 -6.41 -9.78 24.34
N ARG A 144 -6.99 -10.96 24.55
CA ARG A 144 -6.72 -12.15 23.72
C ARG A 144 -7.24 -11.94 22.29
N GLU A 145 -8.42 -11.37 22.18
CA GLU A 145 -9.10 -11.01 20.95
C GLU A 145 -8.28 -10.01 20.11
N MET A 146 -7.59 -9.05 20.73
CA MET A 146 -6.69 -8.13 20.02
C MET A 146 -5.47 -8.86 19.44
N LYS A 147 -4.87 -9.78 20.21
CA LYS A 147 -3.77 -10.62 19.71
C LYS A 147 -4.20 -11.48 18.51
N VAL A 148 -5.41 -12.03 18.56
CA VAL A 148 -5.99 -12.80 17.45
C VAL A 148 -6.27 -11.90 16.24
N ALA A 149 -6.84 -10.71 16.45
CA ALA A 149 -7.12 -9.74 15.39
C ALA A 149 -5.85 -9.37 14.62
N ARG A 150 -4.76 -9.00 15.31
CA ARG A 150 -3.45 -8.69 14.69
C ARG A 150 -2.88 -9.86 13.90
N HIS A 151 -2.98 -11.08 14.43
CA HIS A 151 -2.52 -12.27 13.70
C HIS A 151 -3.33 -12.51 12.42
N LEU A 152 -4.65 -12.32 12.47
CA LEU A 152 -5.51 -12.49 11.30
C LEU A 152 -5.30 -11.38 10.27
N ASN A 153 -5.14 -10.13 10.72
CA ASN A 153 -4.74 -9.00 9.89
C ASN A 153 -3.46 -9.35 9.11
N TRP A 154 -2.40 -9.78 9.81
CA TRP A 154 -1.16 -10.22 9.18
C TRP A 154 -1.38 -11.34 8.15
N ARG A 155 -2.24 -12.33 8.45
CA ARG A 155 -2.54 -13.41 7.48
C ARG A 155 -3.25 -12.92 6.22
N ILE A 156 -4.17 -11.97 6.36
CA ILE A 156 -4.89 -11.35 5.24
C ILE A 156 -3.88 -10.55 4.40
N ASN A 157 -3.12 -9.66 5.02
CA ASN A 157 -2.14 -8.82 4.34
C ASN A 157 -1.00 -9.62 3.71
N ARG A 158 -0.57 -10.74 4.31
CA ARG A 158 0.41 -11.64 3.70
C ARG A 158 -0.08 -12.22 2.37
N ARG A 159 -1.38 -12.49 2.25
CA ARG A 159 -1.97 -12.98 1.00
C ARG A 159 -2.02 -11.88 -0.06
N VAL A 160 -2.49 -10.69 0.32
CA VAL A 160 -2.52 -9.50 -0.55
C VAL A 160 -1.12 -9.19 -1.07
N ASN A 161 -0.11 -9.16 -0.18
CA ASN A 161 1.28 -8.95 -0.55
C ASN A 161 1.81 -9.98 -1.58
N ALA A 162 1.35 -11.24 -1.51
CA ALA A 162 1.75 -12.27 -2.47
C ALA A 162 1.10 -12.03 -3.85
N GLU A 163 -0.17 -11.61 -3.85
CA GLU A 163 -0.90 -11.22 -5.06
C GLU A 163 -0.22 -10.01 -5.72
N ASP A 164 0.11 -8.97 -4.94
CA ASP A 164 0.87 -7.80 -5.39
C ASP A 164 2.24 -8.17 -5.96
N THR A 165 2.98 -9.02 -5.24
CA THR A 165 4.32 -9.44 -5.67
C THR A 165 4.28 -10.09 -7.06
N ALA A 166 3.26 -10.90 -7.34
CA ALA A 166 3.08 -11.50 -8.66
C ALA A 166 2.71 -10.45 -9.72
N LEU A 167 1.86 -9.48 -9.40
CA LEU A 167 1.44 -8.41 -10.29
C LEU A 167 2.63 -7.50 -10.67
N ILE A 168 3.31 -6.93 -9.69
CA ILE A 168 4.42 -5.99 -9.91
C ILE A 168 5.61 -6.65 -10.63
N THR A 169 5.86 -7.93 -10.38
CA THR A 169 6.93 -8.67 -11.07
C THR A 169 6.63 -8.78 -12.56
N ARG A 170 5.38 -9.08 -12.93
CA ARG A 170 4.94 -9.13 -14.33
C ARG A 170 4.96 -7.75 -14.98
N VAL A 171 4.55 -6.71 -14.25
CA VAL A 171 4.64 -5.32 -14.74
C VAL A 171 6.10 -4.95 -15.04
N GLN A 172 7.03 -5.25 -14.12
CA GLN A 172 8.46 -4.96 -14.33
C GLN A 172 9.03 -5.71 -15.54
N GLN A 173 8.65 -6.97 -15.73
CA GLN A 173 9.05 -7.76 -16.91
C GLN A 173 8.45 -7.19 -18.20
N GLY A 174 7.17 -6.79 -18.16
CA GLY A 174 6.49 -6.18 -19.30
C GLY A 174 7.12 -4.85 -19.73
N ILE A 175 7.46 -3.98 -18.76
CA ILE A 175 8.13 -2.69 -19.03
C ILE A 175 9.50 -2.89 -19.68
N ALA A 176 10.18 -4.00 -19.41
CA ALA A 176 11.48 -4.32 -20.01
C ALA A 176 11.37 -4.84 -21.46
N SER A 177 10.16 -5.14 -21.95
CA SER A 177 9.95 -5.59 -23.32
C SER A 177 10.21 -4.46 -24.33
N ALA A 178 10.86 -4.79 -25.45
CA ALA A 178 11.08 -3.84 -26.55
C ALA A 178 9.77 -3.36 -27.20
N SER A 179 8.69 -4.13 -27.09
CA SER A 179 7.36 -3.77 -27.60
C SER A 179 6.53 -2.92 -26.63
N PHE A 180 7.01 -2.72 -25.40
CA PHE A 180 6.27 -1.94 -24.42
C PHE A 180 6.25 -0.46 -24.80
N THR A 181 5.07 0.14 -24.74
CA THR A 181 4.87 1.58 -24.81
C THR A 181 3.97 2.01 -23.67
N HIS A 182 4.17 3.22 -23.15
CA HIS A 182 3.37 3.69 -22.02
C HIS A 182 1.89 3.84 -22.42
N GLY A 183 0.97 3.26 -21.65
CA GLY A 183 -0.46 3.47 -21.81
C GLY A 183 -0.93 4.82 -21.24
N PRO A 184 -2.13 5.27 -21.61
CA PRO A 184 -2.77 6.39 -20.92
C PRO A 184 -3.12 6.01 -19.47
N LEU A 185 -3.15 7.00 -18.58
CA LEU A 185 -3.74 6.85 -17.25
C LEU A 185 -5.19 7.33 -17.30
N GLY A 186 -6.12 6.50 -16.83
CA GLY A 186 -7.53 6.80 -16.67
C GLY A 186 -7.78 7.95 -15.70
N GLU A 187 -8.97 8.54 -15.78
CA GLU A 187 -9.35 9.71 -14.97
C GLU A 187 -9.40 9.40 -13.46
N SER A 188 -9.78 8.17 -13.11
CA SER A 188 -9.84 7.68 -11.73
C SER A 188 -8.47 7.34 -11.12
N GLU A 189 -7.40 7.24 -11.92
CA GLU A 189 -6.04 6.92 -11.46
C GLU A 189 -5.33 8.18 -10.90
N VAL A 190 -6.02 8.91 -10.03
CA VAL A 190 -5.61 10.24 -9.53
C VAL A 190 -4.23 10.22 -8.88
N CYS A 191 -3.91 9.17 -8.11
CA CYS A 191 -2.63 9.00 -7.45
C CYS A 191 -1.49 8.78 -8.45
N LEU A 192 -1.70 7.94 -9.47
CA LEU A 192 -0.69 7.66 -10.51
C LEU A 192 -0.47 8.89 -11.38
N ARG A 193 -1.53 9.63 -11.69
CA ARG A 193 -1.44 10.93 -12.39
C ARG A 193 -0.64 11.95 -11.57
N SER A 194 -0.87 12.01 -10.26
CA SER A 194 -0.13 12.87 -9.33
C SER A 194 1.36 12.50 -9.29
N SER A 195 1.67 11.22 -9.03
CA SER A 195 3.02 10.64 -9.06
C SER A 195 3.75 10.93 -10.38
N GLY A 196 3.09 10.65 -11.50
CA GLY A 196 3.63 10.86 -12.84
C GLY A 196 3.90 12.33 -13.17
N ARG A 197 3.01 13.26 -12.78
CA ARG A 197 3.24 14.71 -12.95
C ARG A 197 4.47 15.15 -12.16
N ARG A 198 4.59 14.71 -10.91
CA ARG A 198 5.69 15.07 -10.01
C ARG A 198 7.02 14.51 -10.48
N MET A 199 7.06 13.25 -10.91
CA MET A 199 8.25 12.63 -11.49
C MET A 199 8.72 13.41 -12.72
N ARG A 200 7.81 13.79 -13.63
CA ARG A 200 8.16 14.59 -14.81
C ARG A 200 8.57 16.03 -14.47
N ALA A 201 8.07 16.61 -13.38
CA ALA A 201 8.53 17.92 -12.92
C ALA A 201 9.98 17.87 -12.42
N LEU A 202 10.34 16.83 -11.65
CA LEU A 202 11.70 16.64 -11.13
C LEU A 202 12.68 16.15 -12.19
N ILE A 203 12.22 15.26 -13.07
CA ILE A 203 13.01 14.63 -14.13
C ILE A 203 12.29 14.87 -15.47
N PRO A 204 12.51 16.03 -16.11
CA PRO A 204 11.94 16.35 -17.41
C PRO A 204 12.07 15.28 -18.50
N GLU A 205 13.17 14.53 -18.51
CA GLU A 205 13.49 13.44 -19.43
C GLU A 205 12.54 12.25 -19.27
N ALA A 206 11.82 12.14 -18.14
CA ALA A 206 10.74 11.18 -17.98
C ALA A 206 9.52 11.49 -18.89
N ARG A 207 9.56 12.58 -19.68
CA ARG A 207 8.61 12.85 -20.77
C ARG A 207 9.02 12.19 -22.09
N LEU A 208 10.27 11.74 -22.23
CA LEU A 208 10.75 11.10 -23.46
C LEU A 208 10.06 9.75 -23.64
N ARG A 209 9.80 9.39 -24.90
CA ARG A 209 9.20 8.09 -25.26
C ARG A 209 10.19 6.93 -25.14
N SER A 210 11.48 7.24 -25.19
CA SER A 210 12.58 6.28 -25.08
C SER A 210 13.58 6.77 -24.05
N PRO A 211 14.37 5.88 -23.42
CA PRO A 211 15.40 6.29 -22.48
C PRO A 211 16.36 7.31 -23.10
N PRO A 212 16.74 8.37 -22.38
CA PRO A 212 17.78 9.29 -22.84
C PRO A 212 19.13 8.56 -22.99
N ALA A 213 20.06 9.17 -23.73
CA ALA A 213 21.40 8.62 -23.92
C ALA A 213 22.10 8.38 -22.57
N ALA A 214 22.98 7.36 -22.53
CA ALA A 214 23.79 7.09 -21.35
C ALA A 214 24.59 8.34 -20.93
N GLY A 215 24.64 8.62 -19.63
CA GLY A 215 25.34 9.80 -19.10
C GLY A 215 24.55 11.12 -19.14
N TRP A 216 23.29 11.14 -19.62
CA TRP A 216 22.48 12.37 -19.74
C TRP A 216 22.41 13.21 -18.44
N SER A 217 22.48 12.57 -17.28
CA SER A 217 22.37 13.24 -15.98
C SER A 217 23.69 13.80 -15.45
N GLN A 218 24.83 13.58 -16.13
CA GLN A 218 26.15 14.03 -15.65
C GLN A 218 26.36 15.55 -15.82
N ASN A 219 25.60 16.19 -16.71
CA ASN A 219 25.72 17.63 -17.03
C ASN A 219 24.58 18.47 -16.43
N ARG A 220 23.97 18.00 -15.34
CA ARG A 220 22.86 18.67 -14.65
C ARG A 220 23.27 19.28 -13.32
#